data_AF-A0A1F6V3B4-F1
#
_entry.id   AF-A0A1F6V3B4-F1
#
_cell.length_a   1.000
_cell.length_b   1.000
_cell.length_c   1.000
_cell.angle_alpha   90.00
_cell.angle_beta   90.00
_cell.angle_gamma   90.00
#
_symmetry.space_group_name_H-M   'P 1'
#
loop_
_entity.id
_entity.type
_entity.pdbx_description
1 polymer ?
#
loop_
_entity_poly.entity_id
_entity_poly.type
_entity_poly.pdbx_seq_one_letter_code
_entity_poly.pdbx_strand_id
1 'polypeptide(L)'
;MAKSEKINWKFPARSVFYMRLEIFMIVVLTAFIFYLSFGFTQGWYTVLYALLFVVVYIIIANLMQLIRQVEDAYQITASEIKITRKTRFSNKKVRVALKDVTGHKLNKWFLGGYLFTKNGPHMLYFNTKKELEGFEGIIKKYVKLPKKRK
;
A
#
# COMPACT_ATOMS: atom_id res chain seq x y z
N MET A 1 -34.01 -9.16 3.97
CA MET A 1 -33.08 -8.20 3.35
C MET A 1 -31.75 -8.30 4.07
N ALA A 2 -30.66 -8.69 3.40
CA ALA A 2 -29.37 -8.89 4.05
C ALA A 2 -28.79 -7.54 4.50
N LYS A 3 -28.47 -7.43 5.80
CA LYS A 3 -27.87 -6.25 6.42
C LYS A 3 -26.53 -5.98 5.72
N SER A 4 -26.45 -4.91 4.92
CA SER A 4 -25.19 -4.52 4.29
C SER A 4 -24.33 -3.79 5.32
N GLU A 5 -23.28 -4.43 5.82
CA GLU A 5 -22.29 -3.74 6.64
C GLU A 5 -21.39 -2.91 5.73
N LYS A 6 -21.77 -1.65 5.53
CA LYS A 6 -20.97 -0.70 4.76
C LYS A 6 -19.78 -0.29 5.61
N ILE A 7 -18.76 -1.12 5.60
CA ILE A 7 -17.45 -0.68 6.04
C ILE A 7 -16.90 0.21 4.92
N ASN A 8 -16.45 1.41 5.27
CA ASN A 8 -15.83 2.33 4.33
C ASN A 8 -14.45 2.66 4.87
N TRP A 9 -13.42 2.23 4.15
CA TRP A 9 -12.04 2.51 4.52
C TRP A 9 -11.41 3.46 3.52
N LYS A 10 -10.47 4.27 3.99
CA LYS A 10 -9.58 5.07 3.16
C LYS A 10 -8.16 4.76 3.61
N PHE A 11 -7.36 4.18 2.73
CA PHE A 11 -5.98 3.82 3.02
C PHE A 11 -5.02 4.53 2.06
N PRO A 12 -3.94 5.20 2.53
CA PRO A 12 -2.77 5.49 1.71
C PRO A 12 -1.90 4.24 1.53
N ALA A 13 -1.85 3.69 0.32
CA ALA A 13 -0.98 2.57 0.00
C ALA A 13 0.52 2.97 0.04
N ARG A 14 1.24 2.62 1.10
CA ARG A 14 2.72 2.51 1.05
C ARG A 14 3.08 1.34 0.14
N SER A 15 3.12 1.56 -1.17
CA SER A 15 3.60 0.54 -2.10
C SER A 15 5.07 0.24 -1.79
N VAL A 16 5.40 -1.04 -1.61
CA VAL A 16 6.78 -1.51 -1.34
C VAL A 16 7.73 -1.08 -2.46
N PHE A 17 7.22 -0.96 -3.69
CA PHE A 17 7.97 -0.46 -4.83
C PHE A 17 8.40 1.01 -4.65
N TYR A 18 7.51 1.87 -4.15
CA TYR A 18 7.84 3.27 -3.91
C TYR A 18 8.81 3.45 -2.74
N MET A 19 8.78 2.56 -1.73
CA MET A 19 9.79 2.53 -0.68
C MET A 19 11.18 2.10 -1.21
N ARG A 20 11.22 1.10 -2.11
CA ARG A 20 12.46 0.69 -2.77
C ARG A 20 13.02 1.79 -3.67
N LEU A 21 12.15 2.53 -4.38
CA LEU A 21 12.54 3.69 -5.18
C LEU A 21 13.10 4.83 -4.30
N GLU A 22 12.47 5.09 -3.16
CA GLU A 22 12.94 6.09 -2.18
C GLU A 22 14.33 5.72 -1.64
N ILE A 23 14.52 4.47 -1.21
CA ILE A 23 15.83 3.97 -0.75
C ILE A 23 16.86 4.05 -1.89
N PHE A 24 16.51 3.64 -3.10
CA PHE A 24 17.40 3.71 -4.25
C PHE A 24 17.83 5.15 -4.56
N MET A 25 16.89 6.10 -4.58
CA MET A 25 17.19 7.52 -4.82
C MET A 25 18.07 8.10 -3.72
N ILE A 26 17.84 7.73 -2.46
CA ILE A 26 18.70 8.12 -1.33
C ILE A 26 20.11 7.56 -1.54
N VAL A 27 20.26 6.27 -1.86
CA VAL A 27 21.56 5.63 -2.08
C VAL A 27 22.31 6.27 -3.25
N VAL A 28 21.64 6.53 -4.38
CA VAL A 28 22.22 7.21 -5.54
C VAL A 28 22.67 8.62 -5.18
N LEU A 29 21.85 9.38 -4.45
CA LEU A 29 22.22 10.73 -3.99
C LEU A 29 23.40 10.70 -3.02
N THR A 30 23.42 9.74 -2.07
CA THR A 30 24.53 9.57 -1.13
C THR A 30 25.83 9.24 -1.86
N ALA A 31 25.79 8.33 -2.85
CA ALA A 31 26.96 8.01 -3.67
C ALA A 31 27.43 9.22 -4.49
N PHE A 32 26.50 10.00 -5.05
CA PHE A 32 26.82 11.22 -5.79
C PHE A 32 27.49 12.27 -4.91
N ILE A 33 26.98 12.48 -3.69
CA ILE A 33 27.58 13.41 -2.72
C ILE A 33 28.94 12.91 -2.27
N PHE A 34 29.10 11.61 -2.00
CA PHE A 34 30.38 11.03 -1.63
C PHE A 34 31.41 11.25 -2.75
N TYR A 35 31.02 11.03 -4.00
CA TYR A 35 31.86 11.29 -5.17
C TYR A 35 32.25 12.77 -5.30
N LEU A 36 31.29 13.69 -5.16
CA LEU A 36 31.56 15.13 -5.21
C LEU A 36 32.43 15.59 -4.03
N SER A 37 32.19 15.06 -2.83
CA SER A 37 32.96 15.35 -1.62
C SER A 37 34.39 14.83 -1.70
N PHE A 38 34.63 13.73 -2.42
CA PHE A 38 35.97 13.16 -2.62
C PHE A 38 36.74 13.90 -3.72
N GLY A 39 36.06 14.40 -4.76
CA GLY A 39 36.68 15.14 -5.87
C GLY A 39 36.91 16.64 -5.60
N PHE A 40 36.10 17.26 -4.75
CA PHE A 40 36.18 18.68 -4.43
C PHE A 40 36.59 18.90 -2.96
N THR A 41 37.79 18.45 -2.63
CA THR A 41 38.43 18.75 -1.35
C THR A 41 38.98 20.18 -1.37
N GLN A 42 38.15 21.16 -1.00
CA GLN A 42 38.47 22.32 -0.14
C GLN A 42 37.46 23.47 -0.30
N GLY A 43 36.91 23.96 0.83
CA GLY A 43 36.22 25.24 0.92
C GLY A 43 34.80 25.20 1.51
N TRP A 44 34.17 26.36 1.56
CA TRP A 44 32.79 26.58 2.03
C TRP A 44 31.71 25.93 1.12
N TYR A 45 32.10 25.48 -0.06
CA TYR A 45 31.23 24.82 -1.04
C TYR A 45 30.59 23.53 -0.50
N THR A 46 31.21 22.85 0.47
CA THR A 46 30.64 21.67 1.13
C THR A 46 29.31 21.99 1.84
N VAL A 47 29.20 23.19 2.41
CA VAL A 47 27.96 23.67 3.05
C VAL A 47 26.88 23.93 2.01
N LEU A 48 27.26 24.50 0.86
CA LEU A 48 26.34 24.74 -0.25
C LEU A 48 25.79 23.43 -0.84
N TYR A 49 26.63 22.40 -0.97
CA TYR A 49 26.20 21.07 -1.43
C TYR A 49 25.30 20.35 -0.42
N ALA A 50 25.57 20.49 0.88
CA ALA A 50 24.69 19.98 1.93
C ALA A 50 23.31 20.66 1.92
N LEU A 51 23.27 21.97 1.67
CA LEU A 51 22.01 22.71 1.54
C LEU A 51 21.23 22.29 0.29
N LEU A 52 21.92 22.13 -0.85
CA LEU A 52 21.33 21.61 -2.09
C LEU A 52 20.73 20.22 -1.89
N PHE A 53 21.39 19.35 -1.12
CA PHE A 53 20.88 18.02 -0.77
C PHE A 53 19.53 18.10 -0.05
N VAL A 54 19.42 18.93 0.98
CA VAL A 54 18.18 19.09 1.74
C VAL A 54 17.03 19.55 0.82
N VAL A 55 17.30 20.51 -0.07
CA VAL A 55 16.30 21.00 -1.04
C VAL A 55 15.87 19.90 -2.00
N VAL A 56 16.80 19.17 -2.61
CA VAL A 56 16.50 18.07 -3.54
C VAL A 56 15.74 16.95 -2.83
N TYR A 57 16.14 16.60 -1.60
CA TYR A 57 15.44 15.62 -0.79
C TYR A 57 14.00 16.04 -0.48
N ILE A 58 13.77 17.30 -0.09
CA ILE A 58 12.42 17.83 0.15
C ILE A 58 11.56 17.76 -1.11
N ILE A 59 12.12 18.11 -2.28
CA ILE A 59 11.42 18.04 -3.57
C ILE A 59 11.04 16.59 -3.90
N ILE A 60 11.97 15.65 -3.76
CA ILE A 60 11.72 14.21 -3.99
C ILE A 60 10.66 13.69 -3.02
N ALA A 61 10.76 14.04 -1.73
CA ALA A 61 9.79 13.63 -0.71
C ALA A 61 8.38 14.16 -1.03
N ASN A 62 8.26 15.41 -1.47
CA ASN A 62 6.99 16.03 -1.88
C ASN A 62 6.44 15.39 -3.16
N LEU A 63 7.27 15.15 -4.17
CA LEU A 63 6.87 14.41 -5.38
C LEU A 63 6.35 13.02 -5.03
N MET A 64 7.03 12.32 -4.12
CA MET A 64 6.61 11.01 -3.65
C MET A 64 5.28 11.08 -2.89
N GLN A 65 5.06 12.09 -2.04
CA GLN A 65 3.76 12.29 -1.38
C GLN A 65 2.63 12.55 -2.38
N LEU A 66 2.88 13.33 -3.43
CA LEU A 66 1.91 13.61 -4.49
C LEU A 66 1.54 12.35 -5.29
N ILE A 67 2.47 11.43 -5.49
CA ILE A 67 2.24 10.14 -6.17
C ILE A 67 1.52 9.14 -5.23
N ARG A 68 1.72 9.25 -3.92
CA ARG A 68 1.20 8.32 -2.89
C ARG A 68 -0.29 8.45 -2.56
N GLN A 69 -1.03 9.39 -3.15
CA GLN A 69 -2.48 9.52 -2.95
C GLN A 69 -3.25 8.39 -3.67
N VAL A 70 -3.15 7.19 -3.10
CA VAL A 70 -4.04 6.06 -3.37
C VAL A 70 -5.02 6.02 -2.21
N GLU A 71 -6.33 6.00 -2.47
CA GLU A 71 -7.38 5.69 -1.52
C GLU A 71 -7.99 4.33 -1.92
N ASP A 72 -7.76 3.29 -1.11
CA ASP A 72 -8.48 2.03 -1.26
C ASP A 72 -9.68 1.99 -0.29
N ALA A 73 -10.88 1.76 -0.85
CA ALA A 73 -12.13 1.60 -0.11
C ALA A 73 -12.76 0.24 -0.36
N TYR A 74 -13.06 -0.49 0.72
CA TYR A 74 -13.63 -1.83 0.68
C TYR A 74 -15.03 -1.82 1.26
N GLN A 75 -16.03 -2.11 0.46
CA GLN A 75 -17.41 -2.31 0.93
C GLN A 75 -17.73 -3.80 0.86
N ILE A 76 -18.08 -4.40 1.99
CA ILE A 76 -18.38 -5.83 2.08
C ILE A 76 -19.87 -6.00 2.31
N THR A 77 -20.47 -6.93 1.59
CA THR A 77 -21.86 -7.35 1.78
C THR A 77 -21.89 -8.86 1.98
N ALA A 78 -23.05 -9.42 2.31
CA ALA A 78 -23.18 -10.87 2.48
C ALA A 78 -22.88 -11.69 1.21
N SER A 79 -22.86 -11.06 0.02
CA SER A 79 -22.66 -11.74 -1.28
C SER A 79 -21.44 -11.27 -2.06
N GLU A 80 -21.01 -10.01 -1.89
CA GLU A 80 -19.92 -9.41 -2.67
C GLU A 80 -19.03 -8.47 -1.84
N ILE A 81 -17.76 -8.38 -2.26
CA ILE A 81 -16.77 -7.40 -1.82
C ILE A 81 -16.55 -6.43 -2.97
N LYS A 82 -16.81 -5.14 -2.74
CA LYS A 82 -16.49 -4.06 -3.66
C LYS A 82 -15.20 -3.40 -3.23
N ILE A 83 -14.20 -3.46 -4.08
CA ILE A 83 -12.90 -2.81 -3.90
C ILE A 83 -12.88 -1.60 -4.84
N THR A 84 -12.88 -0.39 -4.26
CA THR A 84 -12.71 0.85 -5.02
C THR A 84 -11.33 1.39 -4.74
N ARG A 85 -10.45 1.32 -5.76
CA ARG A 85 -9.12 1.91 -5.73
C ARG A 85 -9.15 3.23 -6.46
N LYS A 86 -9.07 4.32 -5.71
CA LYS A 86 -8.90 5.66 -6.28
C LYS A 86 -7.43 6.02 -6.19
N THR A 87 -6.87 6.47 -7.29
CA THR A 87 -5.54 7.10 -7.36
C THR A 87 -5.75 8.49 -7.93
N ARG A 88 -4.72 9.34 -7.87
CA ARG A 88 -4.78 10.68 -8.47
C ARG A 88 -5.22 10.68 -9.94
N PHE A 89 -4.87 9.64 -10.71
CA PHE A 89 -5.11 9.58 -12.16
C PHE A 89 -6.12 8.51 -12.58
N SER A 90 -6.58 7.65 -11.67
CA SER A 90 -7.42 6.50 -12.03
C SER A 90 -8.35 6.11 -10.90
N ASN A 91 -9.58 5.75 -11.27
CA ASN A 91 -10.57 5.16 -10.36
C ASN A 91 -10.91 3.75 -10.85
N LYS A 92 -10.36 2.73 -10.19
CA LYS A 92 -10.60 1.33 -10.52
C LYS A 92 -11.57 0.72 -9.52
N LYS A 93 -12.71 0.26 -10.00
CA LYS A 93 -13.70 -0.47 -9.20
C LYS A 93 -13.65 -1.94 -9.56
N VAL A 94 -13.44 -2.79 -8.57
CA VAL A 94 -13.42 -4.25 -8.71
C VAL A 94 -14.51 -4.82 -7.82
N ARG A 95 -15.33 -5.72 -8.35
CA ARG A 95 -16.31 -6.48 -7.59
C ARG A 95 -15.87 -7.93 -7.53
N VAL A 96 -15.84 -8.48 -6.33
CA VAL A 96 -15.47 -9.87 -6.07
C VAL A 96 -16.66 -10.52 -5.38
N ALA A 97 -17.28 -11.52 -6.02
CA ALA A 97 -18.31 -12.29 -5.36
C ALA A 97 -17.68 -13.20 -4.29
N LEU A 98 -18.28 -13.27 -3.10
CA LEU A 98 -17.75 -14.07 -1.99
C LEU A 98 -17.69 -15.57 -2.32
N LYS A 99 -18.57 -16.05 -3.20
CA LYS A 99 -18.56 -17.42 -3.75
C LYS A 99 -17.30 -17.76 -4.56
N ASP A 100 -16.63 -16.75 -5.11
CA ASP A 100 -15.45 -16.93 -5.95
C ASP A 100 -14.15 -16.81 -5.15
N VAL A 101 -14.25 -16.53 -3.85
CA VAL A 101 -13.12 -16.50 -2.92
C VAL A 101 -12.73 -17.93 -2.57
N THR A 102 -11.54 -18.33 -3.00
CA THR A 102 -10.98 -19.66 -2.76
C THR A 102 -10.11 -19.71 -1.50
N GLY A 103 -9.62 -18.56 -1.03
CA GLY A 103 -8.72 -18.46 0.11
C GLY A 103 -8.50 -17.03 0.58
N HIS A 104 -7.99 -16.88 1.81
CA HIS A 104 -7.48 -15.61 2.30
C HIS A 104 -6.20 -15.81 3.12
N LYS A 105 -5.30 -14.83 3.09
CA LYS A 105 -4.12 -14.77 3.96
C LYS A 105 -4.03 -13.36 4.53
N LEU A 106 -4.23 -13.24 5.84
CA LEU A 106 -4.14 -11.96 6.56
C LEU A 106 -2.85 -11.95 7.39
N ASN A 107 -2.17 -10.81 7.43
CA ASN A 107 -0.98 -10.60 8.23
C ASN A 107 -1.21 -9.42 9.20
N LYS A 108 -1.34 -9.75 10.49
CA LYS A 108 -1.57 -8.78 11.57
C LYS A 108 -0.41 -7.83 11.82
N TRP A 109 0.81 -8.20 11.42
CA TRP A 109 1.99 -7.35 11.54
C TRP A 109 2.07 -6.30 10.44
N PHE A 110 1.73 -6.68 9.21
CA PHE A 110 1.75 -5.79 8.05
C PHE A 110 0.42 -5.07 7.81
N LEU A 111 -0.60 -5.31 8.65
CA LEU A 111 -1.96 -4.79 8.51
C LEU A 111 -2.47 -4.95 7.07
N GLY A 112 -2.21 -6.10 6.48
CA GLY A 112 -2.50 -6.35 5.08
C GLY A 112 -2.83 -7.80 4.84
N GLY A 113 -3.25 -8.11 3.63
CA GLY A 113 -3.58 -9.47 3.26
C GLY A 113 -3.90 -9.65 1.79
N TYR A 114 -4.15 -10.90 1.45
CA TYR A 114 -4.49 -11.35 0.12
C TYR A 114 -5.82 -12.09 0.17
N LEU A 115 -6.72 -11.73 -0.73
CA LEU A 115 -7.92 -12.46 -1.03
C LEU A 115 -7.70 -13.22 -2.34
N PHE A 116 -7.66 -14.54 -2.28
CA PHE A 116 -7.51 -15.37 -3.47
C PHE A 116 -8.88 -15.62 -4.08
N THR A 117 -9.00 -15.30 -5.36
CA THR A 117 -10.21 -15.57 -6.16
C THR A 117 -9.86 -16.42 -7.36
N LYS A 118 -10.87 -16.97 -8.04
CA LYS A 118 -10.68 -17.66 -9.33
C LYS A 118 -9.98 -16.79 -10.39
N ASN A 119 -10.14 -15.47 -10.31
CA ASN A 119 -9.57 -14.51 -11.26
C ASN A 119 -8.20 -13.98 -10.82
N GLY A 120 -7.65 -14.48 -9.71
CA GLY A 120 -6.35 -14.09 -9.17
C GLY A 120 -6.41 -13.47 -7.77
N PRO A 121 -5.25 -13.12 -7.21
CA PRO A 121 -5.14 -12.55 -5.88
C PRO A 121 -5.46 -11.05 -5.86
N HIS A 122 -6.28 -10.63 -4.90
CA HIS A 122 -6.52 -9.22 -4.58
C HIS A 122 -5.80 -8.85 -3.29
N MET A 123 -4.90 -7.88 -3.37
CA MET A 123 -4.24 -7.29 -2.20
C MET A 123 -5.22 -6.39 -1.44
N LEU A 124 -5.26 -6.55 -0.13
CA LEU A 124 -6.05 -5.78 0.82
C LEU A 124 -5.13 -5.18 1.88
N TYR A 125 -5.44 -3.97 2.33
CA TYR A 125 -4.68 -3.24 3.35
C TYR A 125 -5.63 -2.63 4.37
N PHE A 126 -5.21 -2.57 5.63
CA PHE A 126 -5.99 -2.14 6.79
C PHE A 126 -5.20 -1.09 7.58
N ASN A 127 -5.88 -0.12 8.21
CA ASN A 127 -5.25 0.90 9.04
C ASN A 127 -4.98 0.41 10.46
N THR A 128 -5.83 -0.46 11.00
CA THR A 128 -5.66 -0.96 12.38
C THR A 128 -5.86 -2.46 12.50
N LYS A 129 -5.32 -3.05 13.58
CA LYS A 129 -5.54 -4.46 13.90
C LYS A 129 -7.02 -4.79 14.08
N LYS A 130 -7.80 -3.87 14.68
CA LYS A 130 -9.25 -4.03 14.88
C LYS A 130 -9.99 -4.16 13.55
N GLU A 131 -9.58 -3.41 12.54
CA GLU A 131 -10.17 -3.45 11.19
C GLU A 131 -9.88 -4.77 10.49
N LEU A 132 -8.63 -5.24 10.57
CA LEU A 132 -8.22 -6.52 10.02
C LEU A 132 -8.97 -7.67 10.69
N GLU A 133 -9.15 -7.62 12.01
CA GLU A 133 -9.88 -8.63 12.77
C GLU A 133 -11.39 -8.61 12.47
N GLY A 134 -11.99 -7.41 12.32
CA GLY A 134 -13.37 -7.27 11.86
C GLY A 134 -13.57 -7.86 10.46
N PHE A 135 -12.63 -7.58 9.54
CA PHE A 135 -12.62 -8.17 8.21
C PHE A 135 -12.48 -9.70 8.25
N GLU A 136 -11.56 -10.21 9.07
CA GLU A 136 -11.35 -11.64 9.26
C GLU A 136 -12.62 -12.34 9.77
N GLY A 137 -13.33 -11.74 10.71
CA GLY A 137 -14.60 -12.24 11.23
C GLY A 137 -15.67 -12.34 10.14
N ILE A 138 -15.80 -11.30 9.31
CA ILE A 138 -16.76 -11.26 8.19
C ILE A 138 -16.41 -12.32 7.14
N ILE A 139 -15.14 -12.42 6.75
CA ILE A 139 -14.71 -13.42 5.77
C ILE A 139 -14.93 -14.84 6.31
N LYS A 140 -14.58 -15.12 7.57
CA LYS A 140 -14.85 -16.43 8.19
C LYS A 140 -16.34 -16.77 8.24
N LYS A 141 -17.20 -15.77 8.42
CA LYS A 141 -18.66 -15.94 8.48
C LYS A 141 -19.28 -16.24 7.11
N TYR A 142 -18.86 -15.55 6.07
CA TYR A 142 -19.52 -15.60 4.76
C TYR A 142 -18.77 -16.43 3.71
N VAL A 143 -17.47 -16.66 3.86
CA VAL A 143 -16.67 -17.48 2.94
C VAL A 143 -16.55 -18.90 3.49
N LYS A 144 -17.29 -19.84 2.90
CA LYS A 144 -17.11 -21.27 3.14
C LYS A 144 -15.87 -21.74 2.39
N LEU A 145 -14.71 -21.62 3.03
CA LEU A 145 -13.47 -22.14 2.46
C LEU A 145 -13.53 -23.68 2.37
N PRO A 146 -13.05 -24.28 1.26
CA PRO A 146 -12.91 -25.72 1.19
C PRO A 146 -11.98 -26.19 2.32
N LYS A 147 -12.45 -27.15 3.12
CA LYS A 147 -11.66 -27.76 4.20
C LYS A 147 -10.35 -28.26 3.59
N LYS A 148 -9.21 -27.73 4.07
CA LYS A 148 -7.87 -28.20 3.69
C LYS A 148 -7.86 -29.72 3.85
N ARG A 149 -7.77 -30.49 2.76
CA ARG A 149 -7.43 -31.91 2.85
C ARG A 149 -6.04 -31.96 3.47
N LYS A 150 -5.95 -32.57 4.65
CA LYS A 150 -4.68 -32.87 5.31
C LYS A 150 -3.86 -33.78 4.41
#